data_AF-M5BUM7-F1
#
_entry.id   AF-M5BUM7-F1
#
_cell.length_a   1.000
_cell.length_b   1.000
_cell.length_c   1.000
_cell.angle_alpha   90.00
_cell.angle_beta   90.00
_cell.angle_gamma   90.00
#
_symmetry.space_group_name_H-M   'P 1'
#
loop_
_entity.id
_entity.type
_entity.pdbx_description
1 polymer ?
#
loop_
_entity_poly.entity_id
_entity_poly.type
_entity_poly.pdbx_seq_one_letter_code
_entity_poly.pdbx_strand_id
1 'polypeptide(L)'
;MFLWNILNGYLNFTLEILEVVNVEGLTSAEARVLLLEREQHYIDLLDPEYNILKTAGSNLGAKMSSEAKAKISVAKLGKPSHRKGLKGLEAFTVESLHKMSENSGMKKSVYVYNSAHVLLYPAFSSIKACASSLELSRFQIGRALDKDKTLEGYIFVSSIKENWDNSILK
;
A
#
# COMPACT_ATOMS: atom_id res chain seq x y z
N MET A 1 9.59 2.71 29.81
CA MET A 1 9.30 4.09 30.26
C MET A 1 7.79 4.27 30.09
N PHE A 2 6.92 3.54 30.80
CA PHE A 2 6.79 3.31 32.25
C PHE A 2 6.57 4.56 33.11
N LEU A 3 6.46 5.75 32.51
CA LEU A 3 6.23 6.99 33.27
C LEU A 3 4.82 7.58 33.09
N TRP A 4 4.03 7.13 32.11
CA TRP A 4 2.68 7.69 31.90
C TRP A 4 1.58 6.97 32.71
N ASN A 5 1.76 5.68 33.02
CA ASN A 5 0.86 4.93 33.93
C ASN A 5 0.84 5.49 35.36
N ILE A 6 1.81 6.33 35.73
CA ILE A 6 1.91 6.92 37.08
C ILE A 6 1.14 8.24 37.16
N LEU A 7 0.95 8.96 36.05
CA LEU A 7 0.35 10.31 36.11
C LEU A 7 -1.18 10.30 36.23
N ASN A 8 -1.85 9.27 35.69
CA ASN A 8 -3.33 9.16 35.72
C ASN A 8 -3.84 7.87 36.42
N GLY A 9 -2.98 6.89 36.76
CA GLY A 9 -3.39 5.69 37.49
C GLY A 9 -4.41 4.78 36.77
N TYR A 10 -4.41 3.50 37.09
CA TYR A 10 -5.39 2.55 36.54
C TYR A 10 -6.84 2.85 37.00
N LEU A 11 -6.99 3.60 38.10
CA LEU A 11 -8.28 4.01 38.66
C LEU A 11 -9.05 4.99 37.78
N ASN A 12 -8.38 5.67 36.84
CA ASN A 12 -9.02 6.60 35.91
C ASN A 12 -9.57 5.92 34.64
N PHE A 13 -9.50 4.59 34.55
CA PHE A 13 -10.03 3.84 33.42
C PHE A 13 -11.25 3.02 33.86
N THR A 14 -12.34 3.13 33.11
CA THR A 14 -13.50 2.24 33.22
C THR A 14 -13.53 1.31 32.01
N LEU A 15 -13.90 0.06 32.24
CA LEU A 15 -14.11 -0.92 31.16
C LEU A 15 -15.61 -1.08 30.94
N GLU A 16 -16.04 -0.86 29.71
CA GLU A 16 -17.42 -1.05 29.28
C GLU A 16 -17.44 -1.84 27.97
N ILE A 17 -18.41 -2.76 27.83
CA ILE A 17 -18.62 -3.53 26.61
C ILE A 17 -19.60 -2.77 25.73
N LEU A 18 -19.11 -2.23 24.60
CA LEU A 18 -19.95 -1.48 23.66
C LEU A 18 -20.88 -2.40 22.85
N GLU A 19 -20.37 -3.56 22.42
CA GLU A 19 -21.12 -4.51 21.60
C GLU A 19 -20.60 -5.94 21.80
N VAL A 20 -21.52 -6.91 21.79
CA VAL A 20 -21.20 -8.34 21.70
C VAL A 20 -21.53 -8.79 20.28
N VAL A 21 -20.50 -9.11 19.50
CA VAL A 21 -20.65 -9.53 18.10
C VAL A 21 -20.69 -11.04 18.03
N ASN A 22 -21.74 -11.61 17.43
CA ASN A 22 -21.79 -13.05 17.17
C ASN A 22 -20.93 -13.39 15.95
N VAL A 23 -19.98 -14.31 16.14
CA VAL A 23 -19.08 -14.80 15.09
C VAL A 23 -19.31 -16.28 14.72
N GLU A 24 -20.36 -16.89 15.26
CA GLU A 24 -20.70 -18.29 14.98
C GLU A 24 -21.01 -18.50 13.48
N GLY A 25 -20.47 -19.58 12.92
CA GLY A 25 -20.66 -19.93 11.51
C GLY A 25 -19.78 -19.16 10.52
N LEU A 26 -18.97 -18.20 10.98
CA LEU A 26 -18.02 -17.45 10.14
C LEU A 26 -16.63 -18.10 10.14
N THR A 27 -15.93 -17.99 9.02
CA THR A 27 -14.50 -18.31 8.96
C THR A 27 -13.67 -17.24 9.70
N SER A 28 -12.42 -17.56 10.07
CA SER A 28 -11.53 -16.58 10.73
C SER A 28 -11.29 -15.31 9.91
N ALA A 29 -11.32 -15.41 8.57
CA ALA A 29 -11.14 -14.27 7.69
C ALA A 29 -12.39 -13.36 7.68
N GLU A 30 -13.58 -13.94 7.59
CA GLU A 30 -14.84 -13.20 7.59
C GLU A 30 -15.10 -12.55 8.95
N ALA A 31 -14.86 -13.29 10.04
CA ALA A 31 -14.96 -12.76 11.40
C ALA A 31 -14.02 -11.57 11.60
N ARG A 32 -12.80 -11.63 11.06
CA ARG A 32 -11.85 -10.51 11.11
C ARG A 32 -12.39 -9.27 10.38
N VAL A 33 -12.95 -9.44 9.18
CA VAL A 33 -13.53 -8.32 8.42
C VAL A 33 -14.66 -7.68 9.21
N LEU A 34 -15.60 -8.47 9.71
CA LEU A 34 -16.72 -8.00 10.52
C LEU A 34 -16.25 -7.22 11.76
N LEU A 35 -15.27 -7.74 12.50
CA LEU A 35 -14.76 -7.08 13.70
C LEU A 35 -14.06 -5.75 13.39
N LEU A 36 -13.31 -5.68 12.29
CA LEU A 36 -12.66 -4.42 11.87
C LEU A 36 -13.68 -3.35 11.45
N GLU A 37 -14.78 -3.75 10.81
CA GLU A 37 -15.88 -2.84 10.48
C GLU A 37 -16.55 -2.28 11.75
N ARG A 38 -16.79 -3.12 12.76
CA ARG A 38 -17.34 -2.69 14.06
C ARG A 38 -16.38 -1.79 14.82
N GLU A 39 -15.08 -2.14 14.83
CA GLU A 39 -14.04 -1.32 15.45
C GLU A 39 -13.98 0.08 14.80
N GLN A 40 -13.98 0.14 13.46
CA GLN A 40 -13.99 1.42 12.75
C GLN A 40 -15.26 2.22 13.05
N HIS A 41 -16.43 1.56 13.09
CA HIS A 41 -17.70 2.21 13.43
C HIS A 41 -17.62 2.94 14.80
N TYR A 42 -17.10 2.29 15.84
CA TYR A 42 -16.98 2.92 17.15
C TYR A 42 -15.85 3.95 17.23
N ILE A 43 -14.75 3.77 16.52
CA ILE A 43 -13.69 4.80 16.40
C ILE A 43 -14.29 6.09 15.82
N ASP A 44 -15.06 5.97 14.74
CA ASP A 44 -15.66 7.11 14.05
C ASP A 44 -16.82 7.73 14.85
N LEU A 45 -17.61 6.89 15.54
CA LEU A 45 -18.75 7.33 16.36
C LEU A 45 -18.30 8.08 17.62
N LEU A 46 -17.29 7.55 18.32
CA LEU A 46 -16.83 8.09 19.60
C LEU A 46 -15.79 9.21 19.45
N ASP A 47 -15.11 9.28 18.29
CA ASP A 47 -13.98 10.18 18.01
C ASP A 47 -13.06 10.40 19.22
N PRO A 48 -12.49 9.33 19.80
CA PRO A 48 -11.81 9.41 21.08
C PRO A 48 -10.52 10.24 20.97
N GLU A 49 -10.39 11.25 21.84
CA GLU A 49 -9.25 12.19 21.88
C GLU A 49 -7.88 11.49 21.90
N TYR A 50 -7.80 10.35 22.60
CA TYR A 50 -6.55 9.63 22.82
C TYR A 50 -6.20 8.64 21.70
N ASN A 51 -7.08 8.40 20.73
CA ASN A 51 -6.81 7.41 19.68
C ASN A 51 -5.91 7.99 18.58
N ILE A 52 -4.65 7.56 18.58
CA ILE A 52 -3.65 7.96 17.57
C ILE A 52 -3.89 7.21 16.24
N LEU A 53 -4.50 6.02 16.28
CA LEU A 53 -4.73 5.16 15.12
C LEU A 53 -6.17 5.30 14.61
N LYS A 54 -6.38 6.19 13.65
CA LYS A 54 -7.71 6.50 13.12
C LYS A 54 -8.34 5.37 12.28
N THR A 55 -7.54 4.42 11.82
CA THR A 55 -8.01 3.30 10.99
C THR A 55 -7.87 2.00 11.76
N ALA A 56 -8.99 1.31 11.95
CA ALA A 56 -9.07 0.01 12.62
C ALA A 56 -8.08 -0.99 12.00
N GLY A 57 -7.35 -1.71 12.85
CA GLY A 57 -6.36 -2.70 12.43
C GLY A 57 -5.16 -2.19 11.62
N SER A 58 -5.00 -0.87 11.43
CA SER A 58 -3.89 -0.30 10.64
C SER A 58 -3.09 0.72 11.44
N ASN A 59 -1.77 0.52 11.47
CA ASN A 59 -0.82 1.50 11.98
C ASN A 59 -0.21 2.38 10.87
N LEU A 60 -0.74 2.29 9.65
CA LEU A 60 -0.19 3.01 8.50
C LEU A 60 -0.31 4.52 8.73
N GLY A 61 0.81 5.24 8.58
CA GLY A 61 0.86 6.69 8.80
C GLY A 61 1.15 7.12 10.24
N ALA A 62 1.09 6.22 11.22
CA ALA A 62 1.45 6.52 12.61
C ALA A 62 2.97 6.75 12.74
N LYS A 63 3.36 7.94 13.17
CA LYS A 63 4.77 8.31 13.32
C LYS A 63 5.26 7.98 14.72
N MET A 64 6.28 7.13 14.80
CA MET A 64 7.02 6.90 16.05
C MET A 64 7.80 8.16 16.45
N SER A 65 7.85 8.43 17.76
CA SER A 65 8.67 9.51 18.32
C SER A 65 10.15 9.32 18.01
N SER A 66 10.92 10.40 18.03
CA SER A 66 12.38 10.37 17.84
C SER A 66 13.06 9.47 18.87
N GLU A 67 12.62 9.54 20.13
CA GLU A 67 13.11 8.72 21.23
C GLU A 67 12.87 7.22 20.98
N ALA A 68 11.65 6.85 20.55
CA ALA A 68 11.32 5.45 20.26
C ALA A 68 12.14 4.93 19.06
N LYS A 69 12.32 5.75 18.02
CA LYS A 69 13.20 5.42 16.88
C LYS A 69 14.63 5.18 17.34
N ALA A 70 15.16 6.03 18.23
CA ALA A 70 16.51 5.87 18.79
C ALA A 70 16.65 4.55 19.58
N LYS A 71 15.68 4.25 20.45
CA LYS A 71 15.65 2.99 21.22
C LYS A 71 15.62 1.76 20.32
N ILE A 72 14.78 1.77 19.29
CA ILE A 72 14.70 0.67 18.29
C ILE A 72 16.03 0.54 17.53
N SER A 73 16.65 1.67 17.15
CA SER A 73 17.94 1.69 16.46
C SER A 73 19.03 1.04 17.31
N VAL A 74 19.16 1.46 18.58
CA VAL A 74 20.12 0.87 19.53
C VAL A 74 19.86 -0.62 19.72
N ALA A 75 18.60 -1.03 19.88
CA ALA A 75 18.24 -2.43 20.09
C ALA A 75 18.56 -3.34 18.88
N LYS A 76 18.58 -2.77 17.66
CA LYS A 76 18.91 -3.48 16.41
C LYS A 76 20.38 -3.41 16.03
N LEU A 77 21.16 -2.51 16.63
CA LEU A 77 22.56 -2.34 16.30
C LEU A 77 23.34 -3.64 16.54
N GLY A 78 24.16 -4.04 15.56
CA GLY A 78 24.96 -5.26 15.62
C GLY A 78 24.19 -6.57 15.40
N LYS A 79 22.85 -6.56 15.34
CA LYS A 79 22.06 -7.78 15.12
C LYS A 79 21.83 -8.01 13.62
N PRO A 80 22.38 -9.09 13.04
CA PRO A 80 22.14 -9.39 11.63
C PRO A 80 20.68 -9.75 11.39
N SER A 81 20.18 -9.47 10.18
CA SER A 81 18.93 -10.07 9.72
C SER A 81 19.04 -11.59 9.73
N HIS A 82 17.95 -12.28 10.02
CA HIS A 82 17.87 -13.74 9.92
C HIS A 82 18.16 -14.27 8.51
N ARG A 83 18.15 -13.40 7.49
CA ARG A 83 18.51 -13.72 6.10
C ARG A 83 19.87 -13.15 5.67
N LYS A 84 20.66 -12.59 6.60
CA LYS A 84 21.96 -12.01 6.27
C LYS A 84 22.88 -13.10 5.73
N GLY A 85 23.44 -12.88 4.54
CA GLY A 85 24.35 -13.82 3.88
C GLY A 85 23.70 -14.69 2.80
N LEU A 86 22.37 -14.84 2.81
CA LEU A 86 21.66 -15.45 1.68
C LEU A 86 21.68 -14.48 0.50
N LYS A 87 22.25 -14.92 -0.63
CA LYS A 87 22.35 -14.13 -1.87
C LYS A 87 21.61 -14.82 -3.00
N GLY A 88 20.98 -14.03 -3.86
CA GLY A 88 20.42 -14.51 -5.13
C GLY A 88 19.30 -15.54 -4.99
N LEU A 89 19.29 -16.51 -5.91
CA LEU A 89 18.25 -17.53 -6.06
C LEU A 89 18.15 -18.48 -4.85
N GLU A 90 19.25 -18.72 -4.14
CA GLU A 90 19.27 -19.59 -2.95
C GLU A 90 18.50 -19.01 -1.75
N ALA A 91 18.25 -17.71 -1.76
CA ALA A 91 17.52 -17.04 -0.70
C ALA A 91 16.00 -17.27 -0.78
N PHE A 92 15.46 -17.62 -1.95
CA PHE A 92 14.03 -17.61 -2.23
C PHE A 92 13.58 -18.88 -2.97
N THR A 93 12.38 -19.36 -2.65
CA THR A 93 11.75 -20.42 -3.45
C THR A 93 11.35 -19.92 -4.83
N VAL A 94 11.21 -20.83 -5.80
CA VAL A 94 10.74 -20.50 -7.16
C VAL A 94 9.39 -19.78 -7.11
N GLU A 95 8.47 -20.25 -6.25
CA GLU A 95 7.17 -19.61 -6.04
C GLU A 95 7.29 -18.17 -5.52
N SER A 96 8.20 -17.93 -4.57
CA SER A 96 8.41 -16.59 -4.02
C SER A 96 8.97 -15.64 -5.08
N LEU A 97 9.87 -16.14 -5.94
CA LEU A 97 10.40 -15.37 -7.05
C LEU A 97 9.33 -15.06 -8.09
N HIS A 98 8.43 -15.99 -8.37
CA HIS A 98 7.29 -15.78 -9.24
C HIS A 98 6.40 -14.66 -8.72
N LYS A 99 5.98 -14.73 -7.45
CA LYS A 99 5.16 -13.69 -6.81
C LYS A 99 5.83 -12.31 -6.81
N MET A 100 7.14 -12.25 -6.54
CA MET A 100 7.92 -11.00 -6.65
C MET A 100 7.96 -10.45 -8.08
N SER A 101 8.03 -11.34 -9.06
CA SER A 101 8.06 -11.00 -10.48
C SER A 101 6.69 -10.48 -10.96
N GLU A 102 5.60 -11.14 -10.57
CA GLU A 102 4.22 -10.72 -10.86
C GLU A 102 3.90 -9.35 -10.26
N ASN A 103 4.29 -9.13 -8.99
CA ASN A 103 4.06 -7.87 -8.30
C ASN A 103 5.07 -6.76 -8.68
N SER A 104 5.97 -7.03 -9.63
CA SER A 104 6.91 -6.02 -10.08
C SER A 104 6.17 -4.87 -10.77
N GLY A 105 6.37 -3.64 -10.29
CA GLY A 105 5.80 -2.44 -10.93
C GLY A 105 6.19 -2.27 -12.40
N MET A 106 7.20 -2.99 -12.88
CA MET A 106 7.65 -2.97 -14.28
C MET A 106 6.82 -3.86 -15.22
N LYS A 107 6.06 -4.83 -14.69
CA LYS A 107 5.13 -5.68 -15.45
C LYS A 107 3.71 -5.12 -15.52
N LYS A 108 3.50 -3.90 -15.03
CA LYS A 108 2.22 -3.20 -15.18
C LYS A 108 1.94 -2.98 -16.66
N SER A 109 0.70 -3.23 -17.07
CA SER A 109 0.22 -2.85 -18.37
C SER A 109 0.27 -1.33 -18.54
N VAL A 110 0.50 -0.89 -19.77
CA VAL A 110 0.62 0.53 -20.10
C VAL A 110 -0.23 0.84 -21.32
N TYR A 111 -1.08 1.84 -21.17
CA TYR A 111 -1.86 2.45 -22.24
C TYR A 111 -1.23 3.77 -22.62
N VAL A 112 -1.14 4.04 -23.90
CA VAL A 112 -0.45 5.21 -24.44
C VAL A 112 -1.46 6.06 -25.21
N TYR A 113 -1.65 7.29 -24.74
CA TYR A 113 -2.50 8.28 -25.36
C TYR A 113 -1.65 9.45 -25.89
N ASN A 114 -2.17 10.20 -26.85
CA ASN A 114 -1.60 11.50 -27.20
C ASN A 114 -2.08 12.60 -26.23
N SER A 115 -1.60 13.82 -26.44
CA SER A 115 -2.04 15.02 -25.70
C SER A 115 -3.53 15.36 -25.87
N ALA A 116 -4.19 14.85 -26.91
CA ALA A 116 -5.62 14.98 -27.15
C ALA A 116 -6.45 13.84 -26.53
N HIS A 117 -5.83 13.00 -25.69
CA HIS A 117 -6.45 11.86 -25.00
C HIS A 117 -6.97 10.74 -25.94
N VAL A 118 -6.43 10.65 -27.15
CA VAL A 118 -6.74 9.56 -28.08
C VAL A 118 -5.77 8.40 -27.86
N LEU A 119 -6.30 7.18 -27.73
CA LEU A 119 -5.51 5.97 -27.58
C LEU A 119 -4.71 5.70 -28.88
N LEU A 120 -3.38 5.65 -28.76
CA LEU A 120 -2.50 5.45 -29.91
C LEU A 120 -2.16 3.99 -30.15
N TYR A 121 -2.10 3.18 -29.09
CA TYR A 121 -1.68 1.79 -29.14
C TYR A 121 -2.58 0.92 -28.27
N PRO A 122 -2.77 -0.36 -28.64
CA PRO A 122 -3.36 -1.34 -27.72
C PRO A 122 -2.47 -1.51 -26.48
N ALA A 123 -3.05 -2.05 -25.41
CA ALA A 123 -2.36 -2.21 -24.13
C ALA A 123 -1.01 -2.92 -24.28
N PHE A 124 0.08 -2.26 -23.86
CA PHE A 124 1.36 -2.93 -23.71
C PHE A 124 1.32 -3.81 -22.45
N SER A 125 1.87 -5.02 -22.55
CA SER A 125 1.95 -5.95 -21.42
C SER A 125 2.97 -5.54 -20.34
N SER A 126 3.85 -4.58 -20.64
CA SER A 126 4.82 -4.05 -19.68
C SER A 126 5.35 -2.68 -20.09
N ILE A 127 5.86 -1.92 -19.11
CA ILE A 127 6.59 -0.67 -19.35
C ILE A 127 7.80 -0.90 -20.27
N LYS A 128 8.46 -2.06 -20.15
CA LYS A 128 9.62 -2.39 -20.99
C LYS A 128 9.22 -2.56 -22.46
N ALA A 129 8.11 -3.24 -22.75
CA ALA A 129 7.62 -3.41 -24.11
C ALA A 129 7.26 -2.06 -24.73
N CYS A 130 6.54 -1.21 -23.99
CA CYS A 130 6.22 0.15 -24.40
C CYS A 130 7.48 1.00 -24.69
N ALA A 131 8.46 0.95 -23.79
CA ALA A 131 9.73 1.66 -23.92
C ALA A 131 10.49 1.26 -25.20
N SER A 132 10.54 -0.04 -25.51
CA SER A 132 11.18 -0.53 -26.74
C SER A 132 10.45 -0.09 -28.00
N SER A 133 9.11 -0.02 -27.99
CA SER A 133 8.33 0.40 -29.16
C SER A 133 8.37 1.91 -29.41
N LEU A 134 8.46 2.73 -28.36
CA LEU A 134 8.50 4.19 -28.47
C LEU A 134 9.93 4.77 -28.46
N GLU A 135 10.95 3.91 -28.34
CA GLU A 135 12.36 4.31 -28.18
C GLU A 135 12.61 5.27 -26.99
N LEU A 136 11.78 5.16 -25.95
CA LEU A 136 11.86 5.99 -24.74
C LEU A 136 12.50 5.23 -23.58
N SER A 137 13.00 5.97 -22.59
CA SER A 137 13.50 5.34 -21.36
C SER A 137 12.35 4.75 -20.54
N ARG A 138 12.41 3.45 -20.27
CA ARG A 138 11.48 2.77 -19.35
C ARG A 138 11.35 3.46 -17.98
N PHE A 139 12.40 4.13 -17.51
CA PHE A 139 12.37 4.86 -16.24
C PHE A 139 11.60 6.18 -16.35
N GLN A 140 11.69 6.87 -17.50
CA GLN A 140 10.92 8.08 -17.74
C GLN A 140 9.44 7.73 -17.86
N ILE A 141 9.08 6.67 -18.59
CA ILE A 141 7.71 6.17 -18.69
C ILE A 141 7.17 5.78 -17.31
N GLY A 142 7.92 5.01 -16.52
CA GLY A 142 7.48 4.64 -15.17
C GLY A 142 7.23 5.85 -14.27
N ARG A 143 8.12 6.85 -14.30
CA ARG A 143 7.93 8.10 -13.54
C ARG A 143 6.76 8.94 -14.06
N ALA A 144 6.52 8.94 -15.37
CA ALA A 144 5.38 9.63 -15.97
C ALA A 144 4.06 8.98 -15.51
N LEU A 145 4.01 7.65 -15.45
CA LEU A 145 2.87 6.88 -14.96
C LEU A 145 2.62 7.07 -13.45
N ASP A 146 3.67 7.19 -12.64
CA ASP A 146 3.52 7.43 -11.19
C ASP A 146 3.11 8.88 -10.84
N LYS A 147 3.38 9.84 -11.74
CA LYS A 147 3.18 11.28 -11.50
C LYS A 147 2.11 11.91 -12.38
N ASP A 148 1.42 11.11 -13.19
CA ASP A 148 0.45 11.54 -14.21
C ASP A 148 0.98 12.70 -15.08
N LYS A 149 2.21 12.56 -15.60
CA LYS A 149 2.86 13.57 -16.44
C LYS A 149 2.94 13.15 -17.90
N THR A 150 2.86 14.13 -18.79
CA THR A 150 3.17 13.95 -20.21
C THR A 150 4.68 13.77 -20.41
N LEU A 151 5.06 12.91 -21.35
CA LEU A 151 6.44 12.71 -21.76
C LEU A 151 6.48 12.63 -23.30
N GLU A 152 7.23 13.52 -23.94
CA GLU A 152 7.35 13.60 -25.41
C GLU A 152 6.00 13.63 -26.14
N GLY A 153 5.00 14.32 -25.57
CA GLY A 153 3.65 14.42 -26.12
C GLY A 153 2.74 13.21 -25.85
N TYR A 154 3.25 12.18 -25.18
CA TYR A 154 2.49 11.00 -24.77
C TYR A 154 2.00 11.09 -23.33
N ILE A 155 0.84 10.51 -23.08
CA ILE A 155 0.27 10.28 -21.75
C ILE A 155 0.26 8.77 -21.50
N PHE A 156 0.82 8.35 -20.37
CA PHE A 156 0.93 6.94 -20.00
C PHE A 156 0.01 6.65 -18.82
N VAL A 157 -0.82 5.62 -18.95
CA VAL A 157 -1.80 5.24 -17.91
C VAL A 157 -1.74 3.74 -17.65
N SER A 158 -2.01 3.32 -16.40
CA SER A 158 -2.03 1.90 -15.99
C SER A 158 -3.36 1.17 -16.27
N SER A 159 -4.41 1.91 -16.61
CA SER A 159 -5.73 1.38 -16.96
C SER A 159 -6.36 2.20 -18.10
N ILE A 160 -7.34 1.60 -18.78
CA ILE A 160 -8.15 2.30 -19.79
C ILE A 160 -8.92 3.43 -19.11
N LYS A 161 -9.04 4.56 -19.81
CA LYS A 161 -9.85 5.71 -19.39
C LYS A 161 -11.05 5.82 -20.32
N GLU A 162 -12.15 5.19 -19.95
CA GLU A 162 -13.39 5.11 -20.75
C GLU A 162 -13.94 6.50 -21.16
N ASN A 163 -13.69 7.54 -20.36
CA ASN A 163 -14.15 8.90 -20.63
C ASN A 163 -13.24 9.70 -21.58
N TRP A 164 -12.12 9.14 -22.04
CA TRP A 164 -11.16 9.81 -22.93
C TRP A 164 -11.38 9.45 -24.41
N ASP A 165 -12.05 8.32 -24.69
CA ASP A 165 -12.25 7.76 -26.03
C ASP A 165 -13.48 8.28 -26.80
N ASN A 166 -14.23 9.27 -26.28
CA ASN A 166 -15.48 9.75 -26.91
C ASN A 166 -15.28 10.60 -28.19
N SER A 167 -14.16 10.47 -28.90
CA SER A 167 -13.92 11.14 -30.19
C SER A 167 -13.86 10.20 -31.40
N ILE A 168 -14.00 8.88 -31.22
CA ILE A 168 -14.03 7.93 -32.33
C ILE A 168 -15.38 7.21 -32.38
N LEU A 169 -16.47 7.96 -32.59
CA LEU A 169 -17.72 7.49 -33.20
C LEU A 169 -18.50 8.68 -33.77
N LYS A 170 -18.04 9.25 -34.89
CA LYS A 170 -18.88 9.90 -35.91
C LYS A 170 -18.28 9.67 -37.29
#